data_AF-A0A3S4HLZ8-F1
#
_entry.id   AF-A0A3S4HLZ8-F1
#
_cell.length_a   1.000
_cell.length_b   1.000
_cell.length_c   1.000
_cell.angle_alpha   90.00
_cell.angle_beta   90.00
_cell.angle_gamma   90.00
#
_symmetry.space_group_name_H-M   'P 1'
#
loop_
_entity.id
_entity.type
_entity.pdbx_description
1 polymer ?
#
loop_
_entity_poly.entity_id
_entity_poly.type
_entity_poly.pdbx_seq_one_letter_code
_entity_poly.pdbx_strand_id
1 'polypeptide(L)'
;MCSTTRLSPNIPRDFTAFADDLHATRWQDIEQESGLTRESLTQVAAAYAKSRATIVTYGMGITQHNKGTSNVRLIADLLLMRGNIGKPGAGICPLRGHSNVQGNRTVGIQRKNPPRLSSTACSG
;
A
#
# COMPACT_ATOMS: atom_id res chain seq x y z
N MET A 1 10.08 5.08 21.59
CA MET A 1 10.15 6.38 20.89
C MET A 1 10.46 6.10 19.44
N CYS A 2 9.44 6.14 18.58
CA CYS A 2 9.56 5.89 17.14
C CYS A 2 10.20 7.15 16.52
N SER A 3 11.44 7.01 16.05
CA SER A 3 12.14 8.10 15.37
C SER A 3 11.41 8.38 14.06
N THR A 4 10.93 9.61 13.90
CA THR A 4 10.24 10.08 12.69
C THR A 4 11.26 10.26 11.57
N THR A 5 11.68 9.16 10.94
CA THR A 5 12.46 9.20 9.70
C THR A 5 11.50 9.38 8.52
N ARG A 6 11.93 10.22 7.59
CA ARG A 6 11.18 10.98 6.58
C ARG A 6 10.54 10.11 5.47
N LEU A 7 9.64 9.18 5.80
CA LEU A 7 8.69 8.67 4.81
C LEU A 7 7.60 9.72 4.66
N SER A 8 7.62 10.46 3.54
CA SER A 8 6.72 11.59 3.27
C SER A 8 5.28 11.27 3.70
N PRO A 9 4.65 12.11 4.56
CA PRO A 9 3.28 11.88 5.01
C PRO A 9 2.25 11.95 3.87
N ASN A 10 2.66 12.43 2.69
CA ASN A 10 1.88 12.43 1.46
C ASN A 10 2.72 11.86 0.31
N ILE A 11 2.37 10.66 -0.16
CA ILE A 11 2.90 10.14 -1.42
C ILE A 11 2.47 11.10 -2.55
N PRO A 12 3.40 11.67 -3.32
CA PRO A 12 3.07 12.57 -4.42
C PRO A 12 2.14 11.90 -5.42
N ARG A 13 1.19 12.67 -5.98
CA ARG A 13 0.25 12.15 -6.99
C ARG A 13 0.79 12.29 -8.41
N ASP A 14 1.81 13.10 -8.59
CA ASP A 14 2.54 13.28 -9.83
C ASP A 14 3.79 12.39 -9.87
N PHE A 15 4.15 11.92 -11.06
CA PHE A 15 5.26 11.00 -11.24
C PHE A 15 6.60 11.65 -10.92
N THR A 16 6.81 12.91 -11.30
CA THR A 16 8.09 13.60 -11.12
C THR A 16 8.43 13.78 -9.65
N ALA A 17 7.52 14.34 -8.85
CA ALA A 17 7.77 14.49 -7.41
C ALA A 17 7.88 13.14 -6.70
N PHE A 18 7.18 12.09 -7.18
CA PHE A 18 7.37 10.75 -6.66
C PHE A 18 8.77 10.21 -6.94
N ALA A 19 9.28 10.38 -8.17
CA ALA A 19 10.65 9.99 -8.51
C ALA A 19 11.68 10.79 -7.69
N ASP A 20 11.47 12.09 -7.53
CA ASP A 20 12.35 12.95 -6.72
C ASP A 20 12.36 12.52 -5.24
N ASP A 21 11.20 12.16 -4.67
CA ASP A 21 11.09 11.61 -3.32
C ASP A 21 11.86 10.29 -3.16
N LEU A 22 11.75 9.39 -4.15
CA LEU A 22 12.54 8.15 -4.18
C LEU A 22 14.04 8.41 -4.27
N HIS A 23 14.48 9.38 -5.08
CA HIS A 23 15.89 9.76 -5.20
C HIS A 23 16.43 10.45 -3.93
N ALA A 24 15.59 11.20 -3.21
CA ALA A 24 15.95 11.84 -1.95
C ALA A 24 15.98 10.87 -0.76
N THR A 25 15.36 9.69 -0.88
CA THR A 25 15.33 8.67 0.18
C THR A 25 16.71 8.02 0.34
N ARG A 26 17.31 8.14 1.52
CA ARG A 26 18.66 7.63 1.77
C ARG A 26 18.64 6.14 2.10
N TRP A 27 19.64 5.42 1.61
CA TRP A 27 19.79 3.98 1.90
C TRP A 27 19.87 3.66 3.40
N GLN A 28 20.58 4.48 4.18
CA GLN A 28 20.68 4.30 5.63
C GLN A 28 19.32 4.27 6.32
N ASP A 29 18.41 5.15 5.89
CA ASP A 29 17.05 5.22 6.43
C ASP A 29 16.26 3.95 6.06
N ILE A 30 16.41 3.46 4.82
CA ILE A 30 15.75 2.23 4.36
C ILE A 30 16.24 1.01 5.16
N GLU A 31 17.55 0.86 5.33
CA GLU A 31 18.14 -0.28 6.05
C GLU A 31 17.74 -0.26 7.53
N GLN A 32 17.76 0.92 8.16
CA GLN A 32 17.37 1.07 9.57
C GLN A 32 15.90 0.71 9.81
N GLU A 33 14.98 1.21 8.96
CA GLU A 33 13.54 1.01 9.15
C GLU A 33 13.08 -0.40 8.72
N SER A 34 13.71 -0.98 7.70
CA SER A 34 13.36 -2.33 7.21
C SER A 34 14.06 -3.45 7.98
N GLY A 35 15.22 -3.17 8.60
CA GLY A 35 16.10 -4.20 9.17
C GLY A 35 16.77 -5.09 8.12
N LEU A 36 16.70 -4.73 6.83
CA LEU A 36 17.29 -5.47 5.71
C LEU A 36 18.51 -4.73 5.17
N THR A 37 19.51 -5.49 4.75
CA THR A 37 20.68 -4.89 4.08
C THR A 37 20.34 -4.48 2.65
N ARG A 38 21.06 -3.48 2.14
CA ARG A 38 20.96 -3.04 0.75
C ARG A 38 21.15 -4.18 -0.24
N GLU A 39 22.03 -5.13 0.03
CA GLU A 39 22.28 -6.28 -0.84
C GLU A 39 21.02 -7.16 -0.95
N SER A 40 20.39 -7.44 0.19
CA SER A 40 19.16 -8.25 0.24
C SER A 40 18.03 -7.58 -0.53
N LEU A 41 17.85 -6.27 -0.33
CA LEU A 41 16.86 -5.47 -1.06
C LEU A 41 17.16 -5.43 -2.56
N THR A 42 18.43 -5.24 -2.93
CA THR A 42 18.87 -5.18 -4.33
C THR A 42 18.68 -6.52 -5.04
N GLN A 43 18.90 -7.64 -4.34
CA GLN A 43 18.66 -8.98 -4.88
C GLN A 43 17.18 -9.20 -5.23
N VAL A 44 16.27 -8.81 -4.34
CA VAL A 44 14.82 -8.86 -4.61
C VAL A 44 14.44 -7.91 -5.75
N ALA A 45 14.97 -6.69 -5.74
CA ALA A 45 14.73 -5.72 -6.82
C ALA A 45 15.21 -6.24 -8.18
N ALA A 46 16.36 -6.92 -8.23
CA ALA A 46 16.90 -7.52 -9.45
C ALA A 46 16.03 -8.70 -9.94
N ALA A 47 15.56 -9.56 -9.03
CA ALA A 47 14.63 -10.64 -9.38
C ALA A 47 13.31 -10.07 -9.94
N TYR A 48 12.77 -9.05 -9.28
CA TYR A 48 11.59 -8.33 -9.76
C TYR A 48 11.83 -7.67 -11.12
N ALA A 49 12.98 -7.01 -11.32
CA ALA A 49 13.40 -6.38 -12.58
C ALA A 49 13.44 -7.36 -13.75
N LYS A 50 13.89 -8.60 -13.51
CA LYS A 50 13.97 -9.66 -14.53
C LYS A 50 12.62 -10.33 -14.82
N SER A 51 11.66 -10.26 -13.89
CA SER A 51 10.37 -10.91 -14.07
C SER A 51 9.57 -10.30 -15.21
N ARG A 52 8.99 -11.17 -16.06
CA ARG A 52 8.11 -10.78 -17.17
C ARG A 52 6.68 -10.49 -16.71
N ALA A 53 6.24 -11.08 -15.61
CA ALA A 53 4.90 -10.90 -15.05
C ALA A 53 4.99 -11.18 -13.54
N THR A 54 4.57 -10.21 -12.71
CA THR A 54 4.67 -10.33 -11.26
C THR A 54 3.33 -10.11 -10.58
N ILE A 55 2.99 -11.00 -9.66
CA ILE A 55 1.88 -10.83 -8.73
C ILE A 55 2.45 -10.42 -7.37
N VAL A 56 1.96 -9.32 -6.82
CA VAL A 56 2.25 -8.94 -5.43
C VAL A 56 1.09 -9.39 -4.55
N THR A 57 1.36 -10.37 -3.69
CA THR A 57 0.42 -10.87 -2.69
C THR A 57 0.64 -10.16 -1.35
N TYR A 58 -0.40 -9.60 -0.75
CA TYR A 58 -0.32 -9.06 0.61
C TYR A 58 -1.54 -9.41 1.45
N GLY A 59 -1.33 -9.57 2.75
CA GLY A 59 -2.38 -9.88 3.72
C GLY A 59 -2.84 -8.68 4.54
N MET A 60 -3.58 -8.96 5.61
CA MET A 60 -4.14 -7.93 6.51
C MET A 60 -3.08 -7.04 7.15
N GLY A 61 -1.86 -7.56 7.40
CA GLY A 61 -0.77 -6.80 8.02
C GLY A 61 -0.43 -5.49 7.30
N ILE A 62 -0.48 -5.48 5.96
CA ILE A 62 -0.27 -4.24 5.18
C ILE A 62 -1.43 -3.25 5.39
N THR A 63 -2.67 -3.74 5.40
CA THR A 63 -3.87 -2.88 5.48
C THR A 63 -4.24 -2.43 6.89
N GLN A 64 -3.76 -3.12 7.93
CA GLN A 64 -4.03 -2.79 9.34
C GLN A 64 -3.00 -1.81 9.92
N HIS A 65 -1.92 -1.53 9.19
CA HIS A 65 -0.96 -0.51 9.54
C HIS A 65 -1.61 0.89 9.47
N ASN A 66 -1.18 1.84 10.31
CA ASN A 66 -1.71 3.22 10.30
C ASN A 66 -1.52 3.92 8.94
N LYS A 67 -0.48 3.54 8.19
CA LYS A 67 -0.20 3.96 6.81
C LYS A 67 -0.67 2.95 5.75
N GLY A 68 -1.60 2.06 6.09
CA GLY A 68 -1.98 0.92 5.23
C GLY A 68 -2.47 1.33 3.84
N THR A 69 -3.25 2.41 3.74
CA THR A 69 -3.69 2.97 2.45
C THR A 69 -2.50 3.42 1.61
N SER A 70 -1.55 4.13 2.20
CA SER A 70 -0.33 4.58 1.54
C SER A 70 0.53 3.40 1.07
N ASN A 71 0.65 2.36 1.89
CA ASN A 71 1.43 1.16 1.54
C ASN A 71 0.82 0.41 0.34
N VAL A 72 -0.51 0.25 0.32
CA VAL A 72 -1.20 -0.36 -0.84
C VAL A 72 -1.03 0.49 -2.10
N ARG A 73 -1.03 1.82 -1.97
CA ARG A 73 -0.78 2.72 -3.09
C ARG A 73 0.63 2.53 -3.66
N LEU A 74 1.68 2.49 -2.82
CA LEU A 74 3.05 2.25 -3.28
C LEU A 74 3.21 0.90 -3.98
N ILE A 75 2.50 -0.13 -3.53
CA ILE A 75 2.48 -1.43 -4.22
C ILE A 75 1.87 -1.29 -5.62
N ALA A 76 0.75 -0.55 -5.74
CA ALA A 76 0.11 -0.31 -7.03
C ALA A 76 1.03 0.51 -7.96
N ASP A 77 1.66 1.57 -7.45
CA ASP A 77 2.57 2.42 -8.21
C ASP A 77 3.77 1.61 -8.74
N LEU A 78 4.34 0.72 -7.91
CA LEU A 78 5.40 -0.21 -8.32
C LEU A 78 4.96 -1.12 -9.48
N LEU A 79 3.77 -1.70 -9.40
CA LEU A 79 3.24 -2.57 -10.46
C LEU A 79 2.95 -1.78 -11.74
N LEU A 80 2.42 -0.56 -11.64
CA LEU A 80 2.16 0.32 -12.78
C LEU A 80 3.45 0.70 -13.51
N MET A 81 4.51 1.07 -12.79
CA MET A 81 5.81 1.41 -13.38
C MET A 81 6.41 0.27 -14.22
N ARG A 82 6.06 -0.98 -13.92
CA ARG A 82 6.53 -2.17 -14.65
C ARG A 82 5.52 -2.75 -15.63
N GLY A 83 4.36 -2.12 -15.80
CA GLY A 83 3.29 -2.65 -16.65
C GLY A 83 2.75 -4.00 -16.16
N ASN A 84 2.79 -4.24 -14.85
CA ASN A 84 2.29 -5.45 -14.20
C ASN A 84 0.79 -5.33 -13.80
N ILE A 85 0.05 -4.41 -14.41
CA ILE A 85 -1.40 -4.26 -14.26
C ILE A 85 -2.07 -4.51 -15.61
N GLY A 86 -3.18 -5.27 -15.62
CA GLY A 86 -3.91 -5.62 -16.86
C GLY A 86 -3.24 -6.69 -17.71
N LYS A 87 -2.24 -7.41 -17.16
CA LYS A 87 -1.45 -8.43 -17.85
C LYS A 87 -1.68 -9.81 -17.24
N PRO A 88 -1.91 -10.87 -18.03
CA PRO A 88 -2.01 -12.24 -17.52
C PRO A 88 -0.79 -12.64 -16.68
N GLY A 89 -1.02 -13.23 -15.51
CA GLY A 89 0.04 -13.63 -14.59
C GLY A 89 0.71 -12.47 -13.85
N ALA A 90 0.14 -11.26 -13.89
CA ALA A 90 0.61 -10.11 -13.13
C ALA A 90 -0.55 -9.42 -12.38
N GLY A 91 -0.22 -8.66 -11.34
CA GLY A 91 -1.19 -7.80 -10.67
C GLY A 91 -1.07 -7.82 -9.15
N ILE A 92 -2.14 -7.37 -8.51
CA ILE A 92 -2.22 -7.23 -7.06
C ILE A 92 -3.18 -8.27 -6.50
N CYS A 93 -2.76 -8.99 -5.47
CA CYS A 93 -3.54 -10.07 -4.86
C CYS A 93 -3.66 -9.85 -3.34
N PRO A 94 -4.67 -9.09 -2.89
CA PRO A 94 -4.95 -8.95 -1.47
C PRO A 94 -5.52 -10.28 -0.91
N LEU A 95 -4.69 -11.02 -0.20
CA LEU A 95 -5.07 -12.27 0.46
C LEU A 95 -5.96 -11.95 1.67
N ARG A 96 -7.22 -12.40 1.61
CA ARG A 96 -8.21 -12.27 2.68
C ARG A 96 -8.36 -13.63 3.35
N GLY A 97 -8.13 -13.71 4.66
CA GLY A 97 -8.07 -14.98 5.41
C GLY A 97 -9.39 -15.74 5.57
N HIS A 98 -10.52 -15.22 5.05
CA HIS A 98 -11.81 -15.93 5.06
C HIS A 98 -12.31 -16.12 3.63
N SER A 99 -12.72 -17.34 3.29
CA SER A 99 -13.10 -17.84 1.95
C SER A 99 -14.22 -17.06 1.26
N ASN A 100 -14.92 -16.16 1.97
CA ASN A 100 -16.08 -15.42 1.45
C ASN A 100 -16.04 -13.90 1.73
N VAL A 101 -14.92 -13.32 2.19
CA VAL A 101 -14.84 -11.86 2.40
C VAL A 101 -14.82 -11.08 1.07
N GLN A 102 -14.37 -11.72 -0.02
CA GLN A 102 -14.48 -11.14 -1.36
C GLN A 102 -15.93 -11.24 -1.88
N GLY A 103 -16.65 -12.34 -1.61
CA GLY A 103 -18.06 -12.51 -1.98
C GLY A 103 -19.01 -11.57 -1.22
N ASN A 104 -18.78 -11.33 0.07
CA ASN A 104 -19.60 -10.45 0.89
C ASN A 104 -19.57 -8.97 0.45
N ARG A 105 -18.47 -8.53 -0.20
CA ARG A 105 -18.36 -7.18 -0.79
C ARG A 105 -18.97 -7.09 -2.18
N THR A 106 -18.94 -8.17 -2.97
CA THR A 106 -19.64 -8.24 -4.27
C THR A 106 -21.17 -8.13 -4.09
N VAL A 107 -21.70 -8.54 -2.94
CA VAL A 107 -23.13 -8.40 -2.59
C VAL A 107 -23.45 -7.17 -1.72
N GLY A 108 -22.52 -6.21 -1.59
CA GLY A 108 -22.84 -4.87 -1.06
C GLY A 108 -22.94 -4.72 0.46
N ILE A 109 -22.42 -5.64 1.28
CA ILE A 109 -22.40 -5.42 2.74
C ILE A 109 -21.29 -4.43 3.11
N GLN A 110 -21.66 -3.15 3.20
CA GLN A 110 -20.87 -2.07 3.77
C GLN A 110 -21.56 -1.56 5.04
N ARG A 111 -20.82 -1.45 6.16
CA ARG A 111 -21.32 -0.70 7.33
C ARG A 111 -21.43 0.76 6.92
N LYS A 112 -22.66 1.24 6.72
CA LYS A 112 -22.95 2.67 6.62
C LYS A 112 -22.78 3.25 8.03
N ASN A 113 -22.04 4.36 8.18
CA ASN A 113 -22.10 5.13 9.42
C ASN A 113 -23.58 5.52 9.64
N PRO A 114 -24.16 5.27 10.83
CA PRO A 114 -25.49 5.79 11.09
C PRO A 114 -25.43 7.33 10.97
N PRO A 115 -26.47 7.97 10.40
CA PRO A 115 -26.53 9.42 10.34
C PRO A 115 -26.38 9.97 11.77
N ARG A 116 -25.50 10.96 11.90
CA ARG A 116 -25.30 11.72 13.14
C ARG A 116 -26.67 12.28 13.54
N LEU A 117 -27.25 11.77 14.62
CA LEU A 117 -28.41 12.41 15.25
C LEU A 117 -27.96 13.81 15.68
N SER A 118 -28.33 14.83 14.91
CA SER A 118 -28.23 16.21 15.35
C SER A 118 -29.24 16.39 16.49
N SER A 119 -28.74 16.47 17.72
CA SER A 119 -29.52 16.86 18.88
C SER A 119 -29.91 18.33 18.75
N THR A 120 -31.06 18.59 18.11
CA THR A 120 -31.73 19.88 18.21
C THR A 120 -33.23 19.66 18.12
N ALA A 121 -33.80 19.12 19.19
CA ALA A 121 -35.23 19.17 19.48
C ALA A 121 -35.42 18.84 20.97
N CYS A 122 -35.41 19.86 21.82
CA CYS A 122 -36.22 19.97 23.04
C CYS A 122 -35.86 21.29 23.75
N SER A 123 -36.48 22.36 23.28
CA SER A 123 -36.76 23.54 24.10
C SER A 123 -38.17 23.98 23.72
N GLY A 124 -39.12 23.51 24.51
CA GLY A 124 -40.54 23.84 24.53
C GLY A 124 -41.03 23.58 25.93
#